data_AF-A0A140DJ75-F1
#
_entry.id   AF-A0A140DJ75-F1
#
_cell.length_a   1.000
_cell.length_b   1.000
_cell.length_c   1.000
_cell.angle_alpha   90.00
_cell.angle_beta   90.00
_cell.angle_gamma   90.00
#
_symmetry.space_group_name_H-M   'P 1'
#
loop_
_entity.id
_entity.type
_entity.pdbx_description
1 polymer ?
#
loop_
_entity_poly.entity_id
_entity_poly.type
_entity_poly.pdbx_seq_one_letter_code
_entity_poly.pdbx_strand_id
1 'polypeptide(L)'
;MVYVVLILSAVFVGGGVVLMVRGGGLSGLSGIYECGLEQLVVKGSYFSLRFFLLSLLFLLMDLEVGLLVMAPFVVGWSCGGVIKFMVVLWLFLLALLYEWWAGGVDWSL
;
A
#
# COMPACT_ATOMS: atom_id res chain seq x y z
N MET A 1 -30.18 -8.16 1.10
CA MET A 1 -28.79 -8.30 1.61
C MET A 1 -28.11 -6.94 1.76
N VAL A 2 -27.86 -6.18 0.70
CA VAL A 2 -27.14 -4.87 0.78
C VAL A 2 -27.84 -3.84 1.69
N TYR A 3 -29.15 -3.65 1.55
CA TYR A 3 -29.90 -2.71 2.40
C TYR A 3 -29.87 -3.06 3.89
N VAL A 4 -29.86 -4.35 4.23
CA VAL A 4 -29.80 -4.82 5.61
C VAL A 4 -28.45 -4.47 6.24
N VAL A 5 -27.35 -4.63 5.49
CA VAL A 5 -26.00 -4.28 5.94
C VAL A 5 -25.85 -2.77 6.16
N LEU A 6 -26.40 -1.94 5.26
CA LEU A 6 -26.35 -0.48 5.38
C LEU A 6 -27.13 0.04 6.60
N ILE A 7 -28.30 -0.53 6.86
CA ILE A 7 -29.11 -0.15 8.02
C ILE A 7 -28.39 -0.54 9.31
N LEU A 8 -27.83 -1.75 9.35
CA LEU A 8 -27.15 -2.26 10.54
C LEU A 8 -25.87 -1.45 10.84
N SER A 9 -25.05 -1.12 9.84
CA SER A 9 -23.87 -0.27 10.05
C SER A 9 -24.23 1.14 10.51
N ALA A 10 -25.30 1.74 9.96
CA ALA A 10 -25.78 3.05 10.38
C ALA A 10 -26.26 3.05 11.84
N VAL A 11 -26.93 1.98 12.29
CA VAL A 11 -27.36 1.83 13.69
C VAL A 11 -26.18 1.71 14.64
N PHE A 12 -25.15 0.93 14.29
CA PHE A 12 -23.95 0.79 15.13
C PHE A 12 -23.18 2.11 15.25
N VAL A 13 -22.98 2.82 14.14
CA VAL A 13 -22.29 4.12 14.13
C VAL A 13 -23.13 5.17 14.88
N GLY A 14 -24.42 5.27 14.57
CA GLY A 14 -25.32 6.23 15.20
C GLY A 14 -25.45 5.99 16.71
N GLY A 15 -25.59 4.73 17.13
CA GLY A 15 -25.62 4.34 18.53
C GLY A 15 -24.33 4.70 19.27
N GLY A 16 -23.18 4.42 18.65
CA GLY A 16 -21.86 4.79 19.20
C GLY A 16 -21.70 6.29 19.40
N VAL A 17 -22.10 7.10 18.41
CA VAL A 17 -22.03 8.57 18.49
C VAL A 17 -22.96 9.12 19.58
N VAL A 18 -24.20 8.63 19.68
CA VAL A 18 -25.15 9.10 20.70
C VAL A 18 -24.67 8.76 22.11
N LEU A 19 -24.09 7.57 22.32
CA LEU A 19 -23.50 7.19 23.60
C LEU A 19 -22.28 8.05 23.95
N MET A 20 -21.42 8.35 22.98
CA MET A 20 -20.24 9.21 23.16
C MET A 20 -20.63 10.64 23.55
N VAL A 21 -21.62 11.22 22.88
CA VAL A 21 -22.12 12.58 23.18
C VAL A 21 -22.82 12.63 24.54
N ARG A 22 -23.58 11.58 24.91
CA ARG A 22 -24.23 11.49 26.22
C ARG A 22 -23.26 11.26 27.38
N GLY A 23 -22.15 10.56 27.15
CA GLY A 23 -21.16 10.24 28.18
C GLY A 23 -20.24 11.40 28.57
N GLY A 24 -20.44 12.62 28.06
CA GLY A 24 -19.59 13.77 28.36
C GLY A 24 -18.16 13.68 27.80
N GLY A 25 -17.88 12.69 26.95
CA GLY A 25 -16.55 12.38 26.43
C GLY A 25 -16.10 13.28 25.28
N LEU A 26 -16.27 14.59 25.39
CA LEU A 26 -15.80 15.55 24.37
C LEU A 26 -14.74 16.54 24.88
N SER A 27 -14.60 16.67 26.20
CA SER A 27 -13.78 17.70 26.84
C SER A 27 -12.28 17.38 26.93
N GLY A 28 -11.83 16.18 26.56
CA GLY A 28 -10.43 15.75 26.66
C GLY A 28 -9.83 15.07 25.42
N LEU A 29 -10.57 14.98 24.31
CA LEU A 29 -10.17 14.24 23.10
C LEU A 29 -9.59 15.11 21.97
N SER A 30 -9.57 16.44 22.14
CA SER A 30 -9.01 17.37 21.14
C SER A 30 -7.48 17.48 21.21
N GLY A 31 -6.86 16.91 22.24
CA GLY A 31 -5.41 16.79 22.34
C GLY A 31 -4.93 15.59 21.54
N ILE A 32 -4.05 15.82 20.57
CA ILE A 32 -3.31 14.73 19.93
C ILE A 32 -2.38 14.13 20.99
N TYR A 33 -2.19 12.81 20.91
CA TYR A 33 -1.61 11.97 21.97
C TYR A 33 -0.41 12.57 22.71
N GLU A 34 -0.49 12.41 24.04
CA GLU A 34 0.40 12.78 25.14
C GLU A 34 0.83 14.25 25.29
N CYS A 35 0.09 14.94 26.18
CA CYS A 35 0.70 15.80 27.21
C CYS A 35 1.65 16.92 26.73
N GLY A 36 1.22 17.74 25.77
CA GLY A 36 1.87 19.03 25.53
C GLY A 36 3.09 19.00 24.61
N LEU A 37 3.31 17.92 23.87
CA LEU A 37 4.14 17.98 22.67
C LEU A 37 3.34 18.67 21.57
N GLU A 38 3.65 19.96 21.37
CA GLU A 38 3.29 20.67 20.16
C GLU A 38 3.70 19.78 18.99
N GLN A 39 2.76 19.48 18.10
CA GLN A 39 3.12 18.81 16.86
C GLN A 39 4.11 19.72 16.14
N LEU A 40 5.40 19.40 16.25
CA LEU A 40 6.44 19.81 15.30
C LEU A 40 6.19 19.09 13.96
N VAL A 41 4.93 19.04 13.52
CA VAL A 41 4.61 18.94 12.10
C VAL A 41 4.90 20.32 11.54
N VAL A 42 6.19 20.61 11.42
CA VAL A 42 6.65 21.68 10.55
C VAL A 42 6.03 21.36 9.20
N LYS A 43 5.11 22.21 8.73
CA LYS A 43 4.61 22.16 7.34
C LYS A 43 5.84 22.27 6.43
N GLY A 44 6.29 21.13 5.90
CA GLY A 44 7.55 21.04 5.15
C GLY A 44 8.54 19.97 5.65
N SER A 45 8.21 19.19 6.69
CA SER A 45 8.94 17.95 6.97
C SER A 45 8.80 17.01 5.76
N TYR A 46 9.92 16.81 5.05
CA TYR A 46 9.97 15.86 3.95
C TYR A 46 9.86 14.45 4.52
N PHE A 47 8.85 13.74 4.06
CA PHE A 47 8.72 12.31 4.29
C PHE A 47 9.97 11.58 3.76
N SER A 48 10.34 10.47 4.39
CA SER A 48 11.56 9.76 4.00
C SER A 48 11.43 9.26 2.55
N LEU A 49 12.46 9.53 1.72
CA LEU A 49 12.50 9.07 0.32
C LEU A 49 12.39 7.54 0.22
N ARG A 50 12.76 6.82 1.28
CA ARG A 50 12.73 5.34 1.35
C ARG A 50 11.31 4.79 1.16
N PHE A 51 10.32 5.40 1.78
CA PHE A 51 8.92 4.98 1.61
C PHE A 51 8.37 5.32 0.21
N PHE A 52 8.87 6.40 -0.40
CA PHE A 52 8.55 6.71 -1.79
C PHE A 52 9.14 5.67 -2.74
N LEU A 53 10.41 5.29 -2.55
CA LEU A 53 11.09 4.22 -3.30
C LEU A 53 10.37 2.88 -3.19
N LEU A 54 9.94 2.50 -1.97
CA LEU A 54 9.13 1.28 -1.76
C LEU A 54 7.79 1.31 -2.51
N SER A 55 7.11 2.47 -2.52
CA SER A 55 5.84 2.63 -3.24
C SER A 55 6.03 2.55 -4.75
N LEU A 56 7.12 3.13 -5.26
CA LEU A 56 7.48 3.06 -6.66
C LEU A 56 7.86 1.62 -7.07
N LEU A 57 8.66 0.93 -6.25
CA LEU A 57 9.05 -0.46 -6.47
C LEU A 57 7.82 -1.39 -6.48
N PHE A 58 6.90 -1.19 -5.53
CA PHE A 58 5.63 -1.92 -5.50
C PHE A 58 4.81 -1.71 -6.77
N LEU A 59 4.68 -0.45 -7.21
CA LEU A 59 3.94 -0.11 -8.42
C LEU A 59 4.56 -0.74 -9.68
N LEU A 60 5.89 -0.77 -9.76
CA LEU A 60 6.62 -1.34 -10.91
C LEU A 60 6.50 -2.87 -10.92
N MET A 61 6.65 -3.52 -9.75
CA MET A 61 6.54 -4.98 -9.64
C MET A 61 5.09 -5.47 -9.89
N ASP A 62 4.08 -4.73 -9.47
CA ASP A 62 2.67 -5.05 -9.76
C ASP A 62 2.37 -4.95 -11.27
N LEU A 63 2.97 -3.98 -11.96
CA LEU A 63 2.89 -3.84 -13.42
C LEU A 63 3.60 -4.99 -14.15
N GLU A 64 4.76 -5.44 -13.67
CA GLU A 64 5.49 -6.59 -14.22
C GLU A 64 4.71 -7.89 -14.10
N VAL A 65 4.06 -8.12 -12.96
CA VAL A 65 3.19 -9.30 -12.76
C VAL A 65 2.02 -9.27 -13.74
N GLY A 66 1.38 -8.10 -13.94
CA GLY A 66 0.33 -7.93 -14.95
C GLY A 66 0.80 -8.30 -16.36
N LEU A 67 2.00 -7.87 -16.74
CA LEU A 67 2.63 -8.22 -18.03
C LEU A 67 2.92 -9.72 -18.14
N LEU A 68 3.46 -10.34 -17.08
CA LEU A 68 3.77 -11.77 -17.06
C LEU A 68 2.53 -12.64 -17.22
N VAL A 69 1.40 -12.26 -16.63
CA VAL A 69 0.14 -13.00 -16.76
C VAL A 69 -0.41 -12.91 -18.19
N MET A 70 -0.28 -11.77 -18.85
CA MET A 70 -0.77 -11.58 -20.22
C MET A 70 0.15 -12.18 -21.29
N ALA A 71 1.46 -12.26 -21.04
CA ALA A 71 2.47 -12.75 -21.98
C ALA A 71 2.18 -14.15 -22.59
N PRO A 72 1.83 -15.21 -21.83
CA PRO A 72 1.59 -16.54 -22.41
C PRO A 72 0.39 -16.57 -23.38
N PHE A 73 -0.59 -15.69 -23.19
CA PHE A 73 -1.75 -15.59 -24.09
C PHE A 73 -1.38 -14.96 -25.44
N VAL A 74 -0.36 -14.10 -25.48
CA VAL A 74 0.09 -13.43 -26.72
C VAL A 74 1.04 -14.30 -27.53
N VAL A 75 1.99 -14.97 -26.87
CA VAL A 75 3.08 -15.67 -27.57
C VAL A 75 2.70 -17.12 -27.94
N GLY A 76 1.66 -17.67 -27.31
CA GLY A 76 1.17 -19.03 -27.55
C GLY A 76 2.12 -20.13 -27.06
N TRP A 77 1.62 -21.37 -27.03
CA TRP A 77 2.30 -22.53 -26.42
C TRP A 77 3.32 -23.23 -27.35
N SER A 78 4.00 -22.47 -28.21
CA SER A 78 5.06 -23.02 -29.07
C SER A 78 6.41 -23.05 -28.35
N CYS A 79 7.34 -23.93 -28.74
CA CYS A 79 8.71 -23.93 -28.18
C CYS A 79 9.38 -22.55 -28.27
N GLY A 80 9.20 -21.84 -29.39
CA GLY A 80 9.71 -20.47 -29.55
C GLY A 80 9.04 -19.46 -28.63
N GLY A 81 7.75 -19.64 -28.32
CA GLY A 81 7.02 -18.78 -27.40
C GLY A 81 7.42 -18.96 -25.94
N VAL A 82 7.65 -20.20 -25.53
CA VAL A 82 8.17 -20.53 -24.19
C VAL A 82 9.55 -19.93 -23.99
N ILE A 83 10.44 -20.00 -24.99
CA ILE A 83 11.78 -19.39 -24.90
C ILE A 83 11.68 -17.87 -24.72
N LYS A 84 10.81 -17.19 -25.49
CA LYS A 84 10.59 -15.74 -25.34
C LYS A 84 10.05 -15.37 -23.96
N PHE A 85 9.09 -16.15 -23.44
CA PHE A 85 8.56 -15.95 -22.10
C PHE A 85 9.65 -16.10 -21.03
N MET A 86 10.49 -17.14 -21.14
CA MET A 86 11.61 -17.36 -20.21
C MET A 86 12.63 -16.23 -20.24
N VAL A 87 12.94 -15.66 -21.42
CA VAL A 87 13.84 -14.50 -21.54
C VAL A 87 13.27 -13.28 -20.83
N VAL A 88 11.98 -12.99 -21.01
CA VAL A 88 11.30 -11.88 -20.34
C VAL A 88 11.31 -12.06 -18.82
N LEU A 89 11.01 -13.28 -18.34
CA LEU A 89 11.04 -13.60 -16.92
C LEU A 89 12.44 -13.39 -16.32
N TRP A 90 13.48 -13.83 -17.02
CA TRP A 90 14.87 -13.62 -16.61
C TRP A 90 15.27 -12.14 -16.55
N LEU A 91 14.83 -11.33 -17.52
CA LEU A 91 15.09 -9.89 -17.53
C LEU A 91 14.47 -9.20 -16.31
N PHE A 92 13.24 -9.55 -15.94
CA PHE A 92 12.59 -8.99 -14.75
C PHE A 92 13.28 -9.44 -13.46
N LEU A 93 13.69 -10.71 -13.35
CA LEU A 93 14.48 -11.18 -12.20
C LEU A 93 15.81 -10.44 -12.04
N LEU A 94 16.50 -10.16 -13.15
CA LEU A 94 17.75 -9.41 -13.14
C LEU A 94 17.53 -7.95 -12.73
N ALA A 95 16.44 -7.32 -13.18
CA ALA A 95 16.08 -5.96 -12.76
C ALA A 95 15.81 -5.88 -11.25
N LEU A 96 15.09 -6.86 -10.71
CA LEU A 96 14.81 -6.93 -9.27
C LEU A 96 16.08 -7.19 -8.44
N LEU A 97 16.97 -8.06 -8.92
CA LEU A 97 18.26 -8.31 -8.29
C LEU A 97 19.16 -7.06 -8.29
N TYR A 98 19.14 -6.27 -9.37
CA TYR A 98 19.89 -5.02 -9.45
C TYR A 98 19.41 -4.02 -8.40
N GLU A 99 18.10 -3.85 -8.25
CA GLU A 99 17.53 -2.91 -7.27
C GLU A 99 17.81 -3.35 -5.83
N TRP A 100 17.81 -4.66 -5.58
CA TRP A 100 18.23 -5.22 -4.29
C TRP A 100 19.69 -4.87 -3.99
N TRP A 101 20.58 -5.10 -4.95
CA TRP A 101 22.01 -4.78 -4.81
C TRP A 101 22.29 -3.28 -4.65
N ALA A 102 21.44 -2.43 -5.22
CA ALA A 102 21.53 -0.97 -5.06
C ALA A 102 21.14 -0.48 -3.66
N GLY A 103 20.66 -1.36 -2.78
CA GLY A 103 20.26 -1.02 -1.41
C GLY A 103 18.91 -0.31 -1.32
N GLY A 104 18.07 -0.40 -2.36
CA GLY A 104 16.71 0.15 -2.36
C GLY A 104 15.78 -0.49 -1.33
N VAL A 105 16.16 -1.68 -0.84
CA VAL A 105 15.41 -2.52 0.12
C VAL A 105 16.19 -2.70 1.42
N ASP A 106 17.31 -2.01 1.64
CA ASP A 106 18.06 -2.14 2.88
C ASP A 106 17.40 -1.36 4.02
N TRP A 107 16.70 -2.11 4.88
CA TRP A 107 16.18 -1.65 6.16
C TRP A 107 17.31 -1.73 7.21
N SER A 108 18.39 -0.99 7.02
CA SER A 108 19.32 -0.78 8.14
C SER A 108 18.67 0.21 9.11
N LEU A 109 18.35 -0.29 10.31
CA LEU A 109 18.02 0.48 11.51
C LEU A 109 18.93 1.69 11.69
#